data_AF-A0A444JE48-F1
#
_entry.id   AF-A0A444JE48-F1
#
_cell.length_a   1.000
_cell.length_b   1.000
_cell.length_c   1.000
_cell.angle_alpha   90.00
_cell.angle_beta   90.00
_cell.angle_gamma   90.00
#
_symmetry.space_group_name_H-M   'P 1'
#
loop_
_entity.id
_entity.type
_entity.pdbx_description
1 polymer ?
#
loop_
_entity_poly.entity_id
_entity_poly.type
_entity_poly.pdbx_seq_one_letter_code
_entity_poly.pdbx_strand_id
1 'polypeptide(L)'
;AKDLLNRDYKDFDMKGSKVGCGQLELATLDQVADIRDDLYKAMEEQKAAGGHHTILLMLTDVVKEGTELVVLSDDASVVEGAFDSKLEGNSMWIPGMMSRKKQTIPNMQKAFGC
;
A
#
# COMPACT_ATOMS: atom_id res chain seq x y z
N ALA A 1 -3.97 14.70 -5.43
CA ALA A 1 -3.66 13.37 -4.85
C ALA A 1 -4.55 12.23 -5.37
N LYS A 2 -5.89 12.36 -5.35
CA LYS A 2 -6.80 11.28 -5.82
C LYS A 2 -6.49 10.71 -7.21
N ASP A 3 -6.12 11.56 -8.17
CA ASP A 3 -5.78 11.11 -9.53
C ASP A 3 -4.51 10.23 -9.56
N LEU A 4 -3.48 10.61 -8.79
CA LEU A 4 -2.24 9.84 -8.63
C LEU A 4 -2.49 8.50 -7.95
N LEU A 5 -3.29 8.49 -6.88
CA LEU A 5 -3.68 7.26 -6.20
C LEU A 5 -4.40 6.32 -7.16
N ASN A 6 -5.41 6.83 -7.88
CA ASN A 6 -6.26 6.02 -8.76
C ASN A 6 -5.55 5.56 -10.04
N ARG A 7 -4.47 6.23 -10.46
CA ARG A 7 -3.78 5.94 -11.72
C ARG A 7 -3.25 4.50 -11.81
N ASP A 8 -2.71 3.97 -10.71
CA ASP A 8 -2.27 2.57 -10.63
C ASP A 8 -2.89 1.85 -9.43
N TYR A 9 -4.11 2.23 -9.05
CA TYR A 9 -4.89 1.55 -8.04
C TYR A 9 -5.57 0.31 -8.60
N LYS A 10 -5.53 -0.80 -7.85
CA LYS A 10 -6.26 -2.01 -8.17
C LYS A 10 -6.86 -2.62 -6.91
N ASP A 11 -8.08 -3.10 -7.06
CA ASP A 11 -8.78 -3.87 -6.04
C ASP A 11 -8.53 -5.36 -6.22
N PHE A 12 -8.39 -6.03 -5.08
CA PHE A 12 -8.18 -7.46 -4.96
C PHE A 12 -9.17 -8.02 -3.94
N ASP A 13 -9.75 -9.17 -4.24
CA ASP A 13 -10.56 -9.90 -3.26
C ASP A 13 -9.68 -10.95 -2.57
N MET A 14 -9.49 -10.78 -1.26
CA MET A 14 -8.74 -11.69 -0.40
C MET A 14 -9.74 -12.41 0.51
N LYS A 15 -10.37 -13.49 -0.01
CA LYS A 15 -11.30 -14.35 0.76
C LYS A 15 -12.50 -13.56 1.31
N GLY A 16 -13.07 -12.67 0.51
CA GLY A 16 -14.18 -11.79 0.90
C GLY A 16 -13.75 -10.49 1.59
N SER A 17 -12.45 -10.30 1.86
CA SER A 17 -11.89 -9.01 2.27
C SER A 17 -11.44 -8.24 1.03
N LYS A 18 -12.04 -7.07 0.80
CA LYS A 18 -11.60 -6.20 -0.29
C LYS A 18 -10.31 -5.49 0.08
N VAL A 19 -9.28 -5.68 -0.73
CA VAL A 19 -7.95 -5.09 -0.55
C VAL A 19 -7.59 -4.21 -1.74
N GLY A 20 -7.46 -2.92 -1.50
CA GLY A 20 -6.96 -1.95 -2.46
C GLY A 20 -5.43 -1.90 -2.47
N CYS A 21 -4.81 -1.80 -3.63
CA CYS A 21 -3.38 -1.56 -3.74
C CYS A 21 -3.03 -0.61 -4.89
N GLY A 22 -2.54 0.58 -4.53
CA GLY A 22 -1.96 1.58 -5.43
C GLY A 22 -0.44 1.45 -5.52
N GLN A 23 0.12 1.71 -6.70
CA GLN A 23 1.56 1.79 -6.91
C GLN A 23 1.94 3.14 -7.53
N LEU A 24 2.94 3.79 -6.95
CA LEU A 24 3.47 5.07 -7.41
C LEU A 24 4.99 4.95 -7.55
N GLU A 25 5.47 5.04 -8.78
CA GLU A 25 6.90 5.03 -9.07
C GLU A 25 7.44 6.45 -9.06
N LEU A 26 8.44 6.69 -8.22
CA LEU A 26 8.99 8.02 -7.94
C LEU A 26 10.51 7.96 -8.04
N ALA A 27 11.13 9.02 -8.57
CA ALA A 27 12.58 9.14 -8.54
C ALA A 27 13.11 9.36 -7.10
N THR A 28 12.29 9.91 -6.22
CA THR A 28 12.61 10.04 -4.79
C THR A 28 11.32 10.26 -4.00
N LEU A 29 11.25 9.75 -2.77
CA LEU A 29 10.11 9.97 -1.87
C LEU A 29 9.82 11.46 -1.59
N ASP A 30 10.82 12.34 -1.69
CA ASP A 30 10.62 13.79 -1.51
C ASP A 30 9.59 14.38 -2.49
N GLN A 31 9.43 13.80 -3.68
CA GLN A 31 8.43 14.28 -4.66
C GLN A 31 6.99 14.13 -4.19
N VAL A 32 6.74 13.23 -3.25
CA VAL A 32 5.42 13.02 -2.67
C VAL A 32 5.33 13.42 -1.21
N ALA A 33 6.40 13.94 -0.62
CA ALA A 33 6.40 14.38 0.77
C ALA A 33 5.31 15.44 1.00
N ASP A 34 5.20 16.44 0.12
CA ASP A 34 4.20 17.51 0.21
C ASP A 34 2.75 17.02 0.01
N ILE A 35 2.56 15.90 -0.69
CA ILE A 35 1.22 15.34 -0.97
C ILE A 35 0.95 14.06 -0.19
N ARG A 36 1.83 13.67 0.74
CA ARG A 36 1.73 12.43 1.52
C ARG A 36 0.47 12.44 2.38
N ASP A 37 0.21 13.55 3.05
CA ASP A 37 -1.02 13.77 3.82
C ASP A 37 -2.27 13.71 2.94
N ASP A 38 -2.24 14.32 1.76
CA ASP A 38 -3.36 14.26 0.81
C ASP A 38 -3.57 12.83 0.25
N LEU A 39 -2.50 12.08 0.02
CA LEU A 39 -2.57 10.68 -0.40
C LEU A 39 -3.16 9.81 0.70
N TYR A 40 -2.74 10.02 1.96
CA TYR A 40 -3.28 9.30 3.10
C TYR A 40 -4.78 9.59 3.29
N LYS A 41 -5.18 10.86 3.25
CA LYS A 41 -6.61 11.24 3.27
C LYS A 41 -7.39 10.61 2.12
N ALA A 42 -6.83 10.60 0.92
CA ALA A 42 -7.46 9.96 -0.23
C ALA A 42 -7.62 8.44 -0.04
N MET A 43 -6.68 7.77 0.62
CA MET A 43 -6.80 6.36 1.00
C MET A 43 -7.91 6.17 2.05
N GLU A 44 -8.01 7.03 3.06
CA GLU A 44 -9.08 6.98 4.07
C GLU A 44 -10.46 7.14 3.42
N GLU A 45 -10.61 8.12 2.54
CA GLU A 45 -11.84 8.32 1.78
C GLU A 45 -12.17 7.12 0.89
N GLN A 46 -11.18 6.54 0.20
CA GLN A 46 -11.37 5.35 -0.64
C GLN A 46 -11.76 4.11 0.18
N LYS A 47 -11.16 3.94 1.36
CA LYS A 47 -11.50 2.84 2.27
C LYS A 47 -12.93 2.97 2.74
N ALA A 48 -13.32 4.17 3.19
CA ALA A 48 -14.66 4.48 3.63
C ALA A 48 -15.71 4.36 2.51
N ALA A 49 -15.40 4.84 1.31
CA ALA A 49 -16.32 4.82 0.17
C ALA A 49 -16.50 3.41 -0.44
N GLY A 50 -15.41 2.65 -0.56
CA GLY A 50 -15.42 1.32 -1.18
C GLY A 50 -15.67 0.16 -0.21
N GLY A 51 -15.67 0.43 1.10
CA GLY A 51 -15.76 -0.60 2.14
C GLY A 51 -14.58 -1.57 2.10
N HIS A 52 -13.38 -1.05 1.85
CA HIS A 52 -12.17 -1.85 1.79
C HIS A 52 -11.73 -2.23 3.20
N HIS A 53 -11.36 -3.49 3.40
CA HIS A 53 -10.74 -3.93 4.65
C HIS A 53 -9.32 -3.37 4.77
N THR A 54 -8.58 -3.37 3.66
CA THR A 54 -7.20 -2.88 3.61
C THR A 54 -6.95 -2.07 2.35
N ILE A 55 -6.27 -0.94 2.46
CA ILE A 55 -5.71 -0.20 1.35
C ILE A 55 -4.20 -0.06 1.55
N LEU A 56 -3.45 -0.39 0.49
CA LEU A 56 -2.01 -0.31 0.42
C LEU A 56 -1.62 0.74 -0.63
N LEU A 57 -0.64 1.57 -0.33
CA LEU A 57 -0.03 2.46 -1.29
C LEU A 57 1.48 2.23 -1.30
N MET A 58 1.99 1.77 -2.44
CA MET A 58 3.40 1.53 -2.67
C MET A 58 4.03 2.77 -3.26
N LEU A 59 4.85 3.47 -2.48
CA LEU A 59 5.69 4.57 -2.95
C LEU A 59 7.07 4.00 -3.27
N THR A 60 7.27 3.59 -4.52
CA THR A 60 8.52 2.98 -4.98
C THR A 60 9.52 4.07 -5.32
N ASP A 61 10.62 4.10 -4.57
CA ASP A 61 11.78 4.94 -4.82
C ASP A 61 12.77 4.17 -5.71
N VAL A 62 12.84 4.57 -6.99
CA VAL A 62 13.73 3.91 -7.96
C VAL A 62 15.21 4.22 -7.73
N VAL A 63 15.54 5.26 -6.96
CA VAL A 63 16.93 5.65 -6.64
C VAL A 63 17.44 4.88 -5.42
N LYS A 64 16.62 4.72 -4.39
CA LYS A 64 16.95 3.92 -3.19
C LYS A 64 16.67 2.43 -3.35
N GLU A 65 16.12 2.03 -4.49
CA GLU A 65 15.71 0.67 -4.80
C GLU A 65 14.84 0.02 -3.72
N GLY A 66 13.82 0.75 -3.27
CA GLY A 66 12.91 0.28 -2.22
C GLY A 66 11.54 0.91 -2.32
N THR A 67 10.60 0.39 -1.55
CA THR A 67 9.23 0.90 -1.51
C THR A 67 8.87 1.29 -0.09
N GLU A 68 8.37 2.50 0.08
CA GLU A 68 7.63 2.89 1.27
C GLU A 68 6.17 2.44 1.08
N LEU A 69 5.78 1.43 1.85
CA LEU A 69 4.43 0.87 1.82
C LEU A 69 3.60 1.59 2.89
N VAL A 70 2.70 2.47 2.46
CA VAL A 70 1.70 3.09 3.33
C VAL A 70 0.52 2.13 3.44
N VAL A 71 0.11 1.84 4.68
CA VAL A 71 -0.89 0.81 4.97
C VAL A 71 -2.03 1.42 5.77
N LEU A 72 -3.24 1.22 5.26
CA LEU A 72 -4.48 1.57 5.92
C LEU A 72 -5.36 0.31 6.01
N SER A 73 -5.26 -0.41 7.13
CA SER A 73 -6.02 -1.65 7.36
C SER A 73 -6.84 -1.57 8.63
N ASP A 74 -7.95 -2.31 8.69
CA ASP A 74 -8.62 -2.61 9.95
C ASP A 74 -7.81 -3.59 10.82
N ASP A 75 -6.97 -4.44 10.20
CA ASP A 75 -6.06 -5.36 10.88
C ASP A 75 -4.63 -5.21 10.35
N ALA A 76 -3.87 -4.32 11.00
CA ALA A 76 -2.48 -4.05 10.69
C ALA A 76 -1.59 -5.30 10.81
N SER A 77 -1.92 -6.22 11.73
CA SER A 77 -1.16 -7.43 12.01
C SER A 77 -1.08 -8.36 10.79
N VAL A 78 -2.15 -8.43 10.00
CA VAL A 78 -2.17 -9.18 8.74
C VAL A 78 -1.14 -8.62 7.77
N VAL A 79 -1.01 -7.30 7.68
CA VAL A 79 -0.07 -6.65 6.78
C VAL A 79 1.37 -6.79 7.28
N GLU A 80 1.60 -6.62 8.57
CA GLU A 80 2.91 -6.84 9.18
C GLU A 80 3.40 -8.28 8.96
N GLY A 81 2.52 -9.28 9.14
CA GLY A 81 2.81 -10.68 8.84
C GLY A 81 3.01 -10.97 7.35
N ALA A 82 2.36 -10.23 6.46
CA ALA A 82 2.54 -10.38 5.01
C ALA A 82 3.94 -9.97 4.57
N PHE A 83 4.47 -8.89 5.14
CA PHE A 83 5.73 -8.28 4.73
C PHE A 83 6.91 -8.59 5.63
N ASP A 84 6.69 -9.37 6.70
CA ASP A 84 7.67 -9.66 7.75
C ASP A 84 8.35 -8.37 8.25
N SER A 85 7.56 -7.31 8.35
CA SER A 85 8.02 -5.97 8.69
C SER A 85 7.01 -5.32 9.62
N LYS A 86 7.45 -4.34 10.41
CA LYS A 86 6.59 -3.63 11.35
C LYS A 86 6.13 -2.30 10.78
N LEU A 87 4.88 -1.96 11.05
CA LEU A 87 4.36 -0.64 10.70
C LEU A 87 4.92 0.40 11.67
N GLU A 88 5.66 1.36 11.15
CA GLU A 88 6.04 2.56 11.90
C GLU A 88 4.96 3.62 11.67
N GLY A 89 3.99 3.66 12.59
CA GLY A 89 2.79 4.49 12.48
C GLY A 89 1.82 3.90 11.46
N ASN A 90 1.87 4.40 10.24
CA ASN A 90 0.95 4.11 9.13
C ASN A 90 1.68 3.74 7.83
N SER A 91 3.00 3.53 7.90
CA SER A 91 3.82 3.11 6.77
C SER A 91 4.99 2.24 7.20
N MET A 92 5.56 1.49 6.28
CA MET A 92 6.77 0.70 6.49
C MET A 92 7.69 0.80 5.28
N TRP A 93 9.00 0.82 5.53
CA TRP A 93 9.98 0.78 4.46
C TRP A 93 10.35 -0.66 4.13
N ILE A 94 10.26 -1.03 2.85
CA ILE A 94 10.59 -2.36 2.35
C ILE A 94 11.70 -2.26 1.29
N PRO A 95 12.97 -2.52 1.66
CA PRO A 95 14.07 -2.48 0.72
C PRO A 95 13.95 -3.60 -0.33
N GLY A 96 14.24 -3.30 -1.60
CA GLY A 96 14.17 -4.26 -2.70
C GLY A 96 12.76 -4.63 -3.18
N MET A 97 11.72 -4.03 -2.61
CA MET A 97 10.36 -4.19 -3.12
C MET A 97 10.12 -3.23 -4.28
N MET A 98 9.77 -3.78 -5.45
CA MET A 98 9.50 -3.02 -6.68
C MET A 98 8.21 -3.46 -7.35
N SER A 99 7.68 -4.65 -7.02
CA SER A 99 6.60 -5.26 -7.79
C SER A 99 5.41 -5.65 -6.93
N ARG A 100 4.29 -4.93 -7.13
CA ARG A 100 3.00 -5.27 -6.53
C ARG A 100 2.58 -6.72 -6.83
N LYS A 101 2.63 -7.12 -8.09
CA LYS A 101 2.10 -8.43 -8.53
C LYS A 101 2.91 -9.63 -8.06
N LYS A 102 4.23 -9.47 -7.91
CA LYS A 102 5.13 -10.57 -7.53
C LYS A 102 5.40 -10.65 -6.04
N GLN A 103 5.33 -9.54 -5.32
CA GLN A 103 5.68 -9.48 -3.90
C GLN A 103 4.44 -9.15 -3.06
N THR A 104 3.78 -8.03 -3.33
CA THR A 104 2.65 -7.53 -2.52
C THR A 104 1.44 -8.46 -2.54
N ILE A 105 0.95 -8.84 -3.72
CA ILE A 105 -0.25 -9.68 -3.84
C ILE A 105 -0.08 -11.08 -3.21
N PRO A 106 0.95 -11.87 -3.55
CA PRO A 106 1.09 -13.21 -2.96
C PRO A 106 1.35 -13.17 -1.44
N ASN A 107 2.05 -12.14 -0.94
CA ASN A 107 2.24 -11.95 0.50
C ASN A 107 0.92 -11.66 1.22
N MET A 108 0.12 -10.74 0.66
CA MET A 108 -1.21 -10.43 1.19
C MET A 108 -2.14 -11.63 1.13
N GLN A 109 -2.17 -12.38 0.01
CA GLN A 109 -2.95 -13.62 -0.09
C GLN A 109 -2.59 -14.61 1.02
N LYS A 110 -1.31 -14.87 1.22
CA LYS A 110 -0.85 -15.76 2.30
C LYS A 110 -1.27 -15.26 3.68
N ALA A 111 -1.15 -13.96 3.93
CA ALA A 111 -1.52 -13.37 5.23
C ALA A 111 -3.02 -13.43 5.51
N PHE A 112 -3.86 -13.25 4.49
CA PHE A 112 -5.31 -13.46 4.57
C PHE A 112 -5.71 -14.95 4.59
N GLY A 113 -4.75 -15.87 4.46
CA GLY A 113 -5.00 -17.31 4.42
C GLY A 113 -5.80 -17.73 3.18
N CYS A 114 -5.52 -17.08 2.05
CA CYS A 114 -5.96 -17.47 0.71
C CYS A 114 -5.07 -18.57 0.12
#